data_AF-A0A7R6Z5X1-F1
#
_entry.id   AF-A0A7R6Z5X1-F1
#
_cell.length_a   1.000
_cell.length_b   1.000
_cell.length_c   1.000
_cell.angle_alpha   90.00
_cell.angle_beta   90.00
_cell.angle_gamma   90.00
#
_symmetry.space_group_name_H-M   'P 1'
#
loop_
_entity.id
_entity.type
_entity.pdbx_description
1 polymer ?
#
loop_
_entity_poly.entity_id
_entity_poly.type
_entity_poly.pdbx_seq_one_letter_code
_entity_poly.pdbx_strand_id
1 'polypeptide(L)'
;MMTSVATVSLVPGKSGMMVSSTSQWDDDIWRFDISTPGVTDCARTISWSFDLPDGTRFSDPAWAALRETVKRFLWSLRIDPPAGKRRLAPGSLISVFTQVRVLVCWMAGEGLTRFAKFDANAAAGFLDALKARPGRRDQKLSVGTRAGYLVTIGRLYAQREKLEDRVPDDLVHFLDEHRPRNRRIDRAQRVLPYTPDAVATALIGGALRLIGKPAEEVLALRDLAAKAYRERRLSARPIPAREAAPSVGLVRVLHTGGRECALAPADLRVQ
;
A
#
# COMPACT_ATOMS: atom_id res chain seq x y z
N MET A 1 43.13 -5.15 -4.70
CA MET A 1 42.41 -3.85 -4.77
C MET A 1 41.03 -4.12 -5.35
N MET A 2 40.02 -4.29 -4.48
CA MET A 2 38.64 -4.54 -4.91
C MET A 2 37.89 -3.22 -4.95
N THR A 3 37.28 -2.99 -6.11
CA THR A 3 36.53 -1.82 -6.52
C THR A 3 35.37 -1.52 -5.58
N SER A 4 35.42 -0.34 -4.98
CA SER A 4 34.33 0.28 -4.21
C SER A 4 33.15 0.55 -5.14
N VAL A 5 32.06 -0.20 -4.98
CA VAL A 5 30.79 0.15 -5.61
C VAL A 5 30.19 1.27 -4.78
N ALA A 6 30.33 2.50 -5.27
CA ALA A 6 29.60 3.64 -4.76
C ALA A 6 28.09 3.40 -4.99
N THR A 7 27.39 2.96 -3.95
CA THR A 7 25.93 2.99 -3.91
C THR A 7 25.50 4.45 -3.90
N VAL A 8 25.19 4.96 -5.08
CA VAL A 8 24.65 6.32 -5.25
C VAL A 8 23.30 6.38 -4.54
N SER A 9 23.24 7.16 -3.46
CA SER A 9 21.99 7.57 -2.81
C SER A 9 21.21 8.44 -3.79
N LEU A 10 20.10 7.91 -4.33
CA LEU A 10 19.38 8.50 -5.47
C LEU A 10 17.89 8.66 -5.17
N VAL A 11 17.53 9.02 -3.94
CA VAL A 11 16.23 9.64 -3.66
C VAL A 11 16.49 11.13 -3.45
N PRO A 12 16.38 11.98 -4.49
CA PRO A 12 16.61 13.41 -4.31
C PRO A 12 15.46 14.01 -3.49
N GLY A 13 15.67 14.17 -2.19
CA GLY A 13 14.87 15.06 -1.34
C GLY A 13 15.35 16.50 -1.52
N LYS A 14 15.18 17.07 -2.71
CA LYS A 14 15.55 18.47 -2.98
C LYS A 14 14.32 19.35 -2.89
N SER A 15 14.44 20.45 -2.16
CA SER A 15 13.47 21.54 -2.17
C SER A 15 13.11 21.94 -3.60
N GLY A 16 11.81 22.11 -3.86
CA GLY A 16 11.26 22.36 -5.20
C GLY A 16 10.98 21.12 -6.05
N MET A 17 11.24 19.89 -5.56
CA MET A 17 10.77 18.67 -6.24
C MET A 17 9.24 18.59 -6.18
N MET A 18 8.59 18.33 -7.31
CA MET A 18 7.16 18.04 -7.36
C MET A 18 6.88 16.57 -7.00
N VAL A 19 5.96 16.37 -6.05
CA VAL A 19 5.45 15.04 -5.64
C VAL A 19 4.25 14.64 -6.50
N SER A 20 3.46 15.63 -6.93
CA SER A 20 2.30 15.50 -7.81
C SER A 20 2.14 16.76 -8.66
N SER A 21 1.09 16.84 -9.48
CA SER A 21 0.78 18.07 -10.24
C SER A 21 0.47 19.28 -9.35
N THR A 22 0.14 19.08 -8.08
CA THR A 22 -0.36 20.11 -7.15
C THR A 22 0.41 20.22 -5.84
N SER A 23 1.39 19.34 -5.59
CA SER A 23 2.16 19.35 -4.33
C SER A 23 3.66 19.20 -4.55
N GLN A 24 4.42 19.93 -3.74
CA GLN A 24 5.88 19.92 -3.68
C GLN A 24 6.38 19.11 -2.48
N TRP A 25 7.67 18.78 -2.49
CA TRP A 25 8.34 17.99 -1.45
C TRP A 25 8.18 18.59 -0.05
N ASP A 26 8.38 19.90 0.06
CA ASP A 26 8.38 20.62 1.33
C ASP A 26 6.98 20.96 1.84
N ASP A 27 5.93 20.71 1.04
CA ASP A 27 4.55 20.96 1.46
C ASP A 27 4.19 20.14 2.71
N ASP A 28 3.45 20.77 3.61
CA ASP A 28 2.87 20.12 4.80
C ASP A 28 1.78 19.10 4.43
N ILE A 29 1.20 19.23 3.24
CA ILE A 29 0.20 18.32 2.71
C ILE A 29 0.58 17.91 1.29
N TRP A 30 0.87 16.63 1.10
CA TRP A 30 1.01 16.06 -0.24
C TRP A 30 -0.35 15.60 -0.75
N ARG A 31 -0.84 16.23 -1.81
CA ARG A 31 -2.05 15.84 -2.55
C ARG A 31 -1.64 15.01 -3.76
N PHE A 32 -2.27 13.86 -3.96
CA PHE A 32 -2.01 13.01 -5.12
C PHE A 32 -3.11 13.11 -6.16
N ASP A 33 -2.72 13.01 -7.43
CA ASP A 33 -3.58 13.09 -8.61
C ASP A 33 -4.41 11.80 -8.81
N ILE A 34 -5.29 11.50 -7.85
CA ILE A 34 -6.21 10.36 -7.91
C ILE A 34 -7.53 10.88 -8.48
N SER A 35 -7.92 10.47 -9.68
CA SER A 35 -9.12 10.98 -10.37
C SER A 35 -10.36 10.09 -10.19
N THR A 36 -10.24 8.95 -9.48
CA THR A 36 -11.35 7.99 -9.30
C THR A 36 -12.56 8.65 -8.62
N PRO A 37 -13.76 8.66 -9.24
CA PRO A 37 -14.96 9.23 -8.64
C PRO A 37 -15.32 8.57 -7.30
N GLY A 38 -15.79 9.36 -6.33
CA GLY A 38 -16.24 8.87 -5.02
C GLY A 38 -15.14 8.62 -3.97
N VAL A 39 -13.87 8.91 -4.29
CA VAL A 39 -12.77 8.83 -3.31
C VAL A 39 -12.76 10.08 -2.43
N THR A 40 -12.68 9.89 -1.12
CA THR A 40 -12.61 10.96 -0.12
C THR A 40 -11.26 11.68 -0.15
N ASP A 41 -11.22 12.95 0.28
CA ASP A 41 -9.98 13.76 0.27
C ASP A 41 -8.85 13.10 1.09
N CYS A 42 -9.17 12.52 2.26
CA CYS A 42 -8.22 11.78 3.08
C CYS A 42 -7.60 10.54 2.40
N ALA A 43 -8.26 10.00 1.38
CA ALA A 43 -7.75 8.89 0.58
C ALA A 43 -6.91 9.37 -0.62
N ARG A 44 -6.68 10.68 -0.73
CA ARG A 44 -5.85 11.35 -1.75
C ARG A 44 -4.73 12.20 -1.15
N THR A 45 -4.70 12.36 0.17
CA THR A 45 -3.78 13.29 0.83
C THR A 45 -2.92 12.62 1.90
N ILE A 46 -1.71 13.15 2.08
CA ILE A 46 -0.80 12.85 3.19
C ILE A 46 -0.56 14.18 3.91
N SER A 47 -1.00 14.27 5.17
CA SER A 47 -0.71 15.41 6.05
C SER A 47 0.46 15.07 6.96
N TRP A 48 1.47 15.92 6.95
CA TRP A 48 2.68 15.82 7.77
C TRP A 48 2.54 16.47 9.14
N SER A 49 1.42 17.15 9.42
CA SER A 49 1.16 17.93 10.63
C SER A 49 0.16 17.25 11.57
N PHE A 50 0.39 15.98 11.90
CA PHE A 50 -0.43 15.25 12.86
C PHE A 50 0.13 15.33 14.29
N ASP A 51 -0.77 15.26 15.27
CA ASP A 51 -0.43 15.29 16.69
C ASP A 51 0.18 13.96 17.15
N LEU A 52 1.21 14.05 17.98
CA LEU A 52 1.92 12.95 18.61
C LEU A 52 1.46 12.79 20.07
N PRO A 53 1.64 11.61 20.69
CA PRO A 53 1.15 11.34 22.05
C PRO A 53 1.85 12.18 23.13
N ASP A 54 3.03 12.72 22.85
CA ASP A 54 3.77 13.64 23.71
C ASP A 54 3.21 15.09 23.66
N GLY A 55 2.18 15.33 22.84
CA GLY A 55 1.57 16.64 22.64
C GLY A 55 2.28 17.51 21.60
N THR A 56 3.38 17.03 21.02
CA THR A 56 4.06 17.72 19.91
C THR A 56 3.40 17.41 18.58
N ARG A 57 3.76 18.15 17.53
CA ARG A 57 3.34 17.85 16.16
C ARG A 57 4.47 17.26 15.37
N PHE A 58 4.14 16.35 14.45
CA PHE A 58 5.14 15.80 13.54
C PHE A 58 5.73 16.85 12.58
N SER A 59 5.10 18.02 12.45
CA SER A 59 5.63 19.19 11.75
C SER A 59 6.73 19.93 12.53
N ASP A 60 6.88 19.68 13.82
CA ASP A 60 7.82 20.41 14.68
C ASP A 60 9.29 20.12 14.29
N PRO A 61 10.22 21.07 14.55
CA PRO A 61 11.64 20.90 14.20
C PRO A 61 12.31 19.68 14.84
N ALA A 62 11.88 19.30 16.05
CA ALA A 62 12.40 18.12 16.75
C ALA A 62 12.22 16.82 15.95
N TRP A 63 11.18 16.76 15.13
CA TRP A 63 10.83 15.60 14.29
C TRP A 63 11.30 15.72 12.84
N ALA A 64 11.99 16.80 12.47
CA ALA A 64 12.34 17.09 11.09
C ALA A 64 13.18 15.99 10.42
N ALA A 65 14.16 15.42 11.14
CA ALA A 65 15.02 14.35 10.62
C ALA A 65 14.22 13.06 10.33
N LEU A 66 13.35 12.66 11.26
CA LEU A 66 12.48 11.49 11.08
C LEU A 66 11.46 11.75 9.96
N ARG A 67 10.86 12.94 9.91
CA ARG A 67 9.91 13.37 8.88
C ARG A 67 10.53 13.29 7.49
N GLU A 68 11.73 13.83 7.31
CA GLU A 68 12.42 13.78 6.04
C GLU A 68 12.76 12.33 5.65
N THR A 69 13.15 11.51 6.61
CA THR A 69 13.42 10.08 6.35
C THR A 69 12.15 9.34 5.93
N VAL A 70 11.00 9.62 6.56
CA VAL A 70 9.71 9.05 6.14
C VAL A 70 9.30 9.53 4.75
N LYS A 71 9.49 10.82 4.43
CA LYS A 71 9.26 11.38 3.08
C LYS A 71 10.08 10.60 2.04
N ARG A 72 11.39 10.45 2.27
CA ARG A 72 12.30 9.69 1.39
C ARG A 72 11.93 8.22 1.28
N PHE A 73 11.57 7.59 2.39
CA PHE A 73 11.10 6.20 2.39
C PHE A 73 9.87 6.02 1.49
N LEU A 74 8.82 6.82 1.67
CA LEU A 74 7.61 6.73 0.85
C LEU A 74 7.91 7.00 -0.63
N TRP A 75 8.74 8.01 -0.91
CA TRP A 75 9.10 8.33 -2.29
C TRP A 75 9.94 7.24 -2.96
N SER A 76 10.85 6.61 -2.21
CA SER A 76 11.63 5.46 -2.69
C SER A 76 10.74 4.31 -3.15
N LEU A 77 9.63 4.03 -2.45
CA LEU A 77 8.69 2.97 -2.84
C LEU A 77 7.99 3.23 -4.18
N ARG A 78 7.96 4.48 -4.63
CA ARG A 78 7.36 4.88 -5.90
C ARG A 78 8.39 5.02 -7.03
N ILE A 79 9.54 5.61 -6.73
CA ILE A 79 10.57 5.92 -7.74
C ILE A 79 11.58 4.78 -7.92
N ASP A 80 11.88 4.04 -6.86
CA ASP A 80 12.90 2.99 -6.89
C ASP A 80 12.53 1.87 -5.90
N PRO A 81 11.51 1.05 -6.22
CA PRO A 81 11.07 -0.02 -5.35
C PRO A 81 12.18 -1.09 -5.18
N PRO A 82 12.14 -1.89 -4.10
CA PRO A 82 13.10 -2.98 -3.92
C PRO A 82 13.10 -3.93 -5.12
N ALA A 83 14.25 -4.55 -5.42
CA ALA A 83 14.40 -5.44 -6.57
C ALA A 83 13.27 -6.51 -6.62
N GLY A 84 12.67 -6.68 -7.79
CA GLY A 84 11.55 -7.61 -8.00
C GLY A 84 10.18 -7.12 -7.47
N LYS A 85 10.07 -5.89 -6.96
CA LYS A 85 8.80 -5.29 -6.55
C LYS A 85 8.33 -4.24 -7.57
N ARG A 86 7.00 -4.14 -7.73
CA ARG A 86 6.36 -3.09 -8.54
C ARG A 86 6.33 -1.77 -7.77
N ARG A 87 6.41 -0.66 -8.51
CA ARG A 87 6.22 0.71 -7.99
C ARG A 87 4.87 0.83 -7.30
N LEU A 88 4.82 1.50 -6.16
CA LEU A 88 3.55 1.72 -5.45
C LEU A 88 2.69 2.80 -6.14
N ALA A 89 1.41 2.48 -6.30
CA ALA A 89 0.39 3.45 -6.71
C ALA A 89 0.13 4.48 -5.57
N PRO A 90 -0.39 5.69 -5.88
CA PRO A 90 -0.60 6.73 -4.86
C PRO A 90 -1.48 6.27 -3.69
N GLY A 91 -2.58 5.56 -3.97
CA GLY A 91 -3.44 5.03 -2.90
C GLY A 91 -2.74 4.00 -1.99
N SER A 92 -1.80 3.23 -2.54
CA SER A 92 -0.96 2.32 -1.75
C SER A 92 0.05 3.07 -0.89
N LEU A 93 0.62 4.18 -1.38
CA LEU A 93 1.48 5.05 -0.58
C LEU A 93 0.74 5.62 0.62
N ILE A 94 -0.50 6.09 0.43
CA ILE A 94 -1.33 6.61 1.52
C ILE A 94 -1.59 5.52 2.57
N SER A 95 -1.86 4.28 2.13
CA SER A 95 -2.03 3.14 3.05
C SER A 95 -0.75 2.82 3.85
N VAL A 96 0.42 2.86 3.20
CA VAL A 96 1.71 2.71 3.88
C VAL A 96 1.94 3.85 4.85
N PHE A 97 1.64 5.09 4.45
CA PHE A 97 1.77 6.26 5.33
C PHE A 97 0.88 6.15 6.57
N THR A 98 -0.37 5.69 6.45
CA THR A 98 -1.22 5.44 7.63
C THR A 98 -0.57 4.47 8.62
N GLN A 99 0.11 3.44 8.12
CA GLN A 99 0.82 2.48 8.97
C GLN A 99 2.08 3.10 9.58
N VAL A 100 2.84 3.88 8.81
CA VAL A 100 4.02 4.60 9.30
C VAL A 100 3.64 5.64 10.35
N ARG A 101 2.51 6.35 10.20
CA ARG A 101 2.02 7.28 11.22
C ARG A 101 1.84 6.62 12.57
N VAL A 102 1.21 5.44 12.60
CA VAL A 102 1.02 4.68 13.85
C VAL A 102 2.36 4.25 14.44
N LEU A 103 3.31 3.84 13.59
CA LEU A 103 4.68 3.54 14.02
C LEU A 103 5.35 4.78 14.63
N VAL A 104 5.28 5.94 13.96
CA VAL A 104 5.87 7.20 14.43
C VAL A 104 5.24 7.65 15.75
N CYS A 105 3.91 7.55 15.90
CA CYS A 105 3.26 7.86 17.16
C CYS A 105 3.74 6.95 18.29
N TRP A 106 3.91 5.65 18.04
CA TRP A 106 4.46 4.73 19.04
C TRP A 106 5.93 5.08 19.36
N MET A 107 6.75 5.33 18.35
CA MET A 107 8.14 5.75 18.51
C MET A 107 8.24 7.03 19.37
N ALA A 108 7.33 7.99 19.18
CA ALA A 108 7.28 9.20 19.99
C ALA A 108 6.93 8.92 21.46
N GLY A 109 6.00 7.99 21.73
CA GLY A 109 5.73 7.53 23.08
C GLY A 109 6.93 6.88 23.77
N GLU A 110 7.78 6.21 22.99
CA GLU A 110 9.03 5.57 23.47
C GLU A 110 10.25 6.52 23.43
N GLY A 111 10.08 7.79 23.03
CA GLY A 111 11.18 8.76 22.90
C GLY A 111 12.16 8.48 21.76
N LEU A 112 11.78 7.65 20.78
CA LEU A 112 12.59 7.30 19.62
C LEU A 112 12.42 8.33 18.49
N THR A 113 13.38 9.23 18.33
CA THR A 113 13.34 10.31 17.32
C THR A 113 13.99 9.95 15.98
N ARG A 114 14.53 8.73 15.84
CA ARG A 114 15.26 8.25 14.66
C ARG A 114 15.00 6.78 14.36
N PHE A 115 15.00 6.40 13.09
CA PHE A 115 14.90 5.01 12.66
C PHE A 115 16.15 4.20 13.00
N ALA A 116 17.32 4.81 13.14
CA ALA A 116 18.51 4.13 13.67
C ALA A 116 18.36 3.62 15.11
N LYS A 117 17.32 4.04 15.84
CA LYS A 117 16.96 3.51 17.17
C LYS A 117 15.85 2.46 17.11
N PHE A 118 15.33 2.14 15.93
CA PHE A 118 14.27 1.16 15.74
C PHE A 118 14.86 -0.22 15.42
N ASP A 119 15.43 -0.85 16.44
CA ASP A 119 16.07 -2.17 16.39
C ASP A 119 15.06 -3.33 16.52
N ALA A 120 15.54 -4.58 16.63
CA ALA A 120 14.69 -5.75 16.79
C ALA A 120 13.83 -5.70 18.08
N ASN A 121 14.36 -5.14 19.17
CA ASN A 121 13.64 -5.01 20.43
C ASN A 121 12.52 -3.97 20.34
N ALA A 122 12.81 -2.83 19.72
CA ALA A 122 11.81 -1.80 19.43
C ALA A 122 10.70 -2.34 18.51
N ALA A 123 11.05 -3.17 17.52
CA ALA A 123 10.06 -3.80 16.66
C ALA A 123 9.17 -4.81 17.41
N ALA A 124 9.72 -5.56 18.37
CA ALA A 124 8.95 -6.43 19.25
C ALA A 124 8.01 -5.64 20.17
N GLY A 125 8.50 -4.58 20.81
CA GLY A 125 7.69 -3.68 21.64
C GLY A 125 6.54 -3.04 20.86
N PHE A 126 6.81 -2.59 19.64
CA PHE A 126 5.78 -2.07 18.75
C PHE A 126 4.71 -3.12 18.41
N LEU A 127 5.13 -4.36 18.12
CA LEU A 127 4.20 -5.45 17.82
C LEU A 127 3.33 -5.80 19.03
N ASP A 128 3.87 -5.75 20.24
CA ASP A 128 3.12 -5.98 21.48
C ASP A 128 2.13 -4.86 21.77
N ALA A 129 2.52 -3.60 21.56
CA ALA A 129 1.60 -2.46 21.58
C ALA A 129 0.46 -2.63 20.56
N LEU A 130 0.74 -3.13 19.35
CA LEU A 130 -0.29 -3.44 18.37
C LEU A 130 -1.21 -4.60 18.80
N LYS A 131 -0.73 -5.59 19.55
CA LYS A 131 -1.57 -6.69 20.07
C LYS A 131 -2.51 -6.20 21.18
N ALA A 132 -2.03 -5.28 22.02
CA ALA A 132 -2.80 -4.68 23.11
C ALA A 132 -3.83 -3.65 22.61
N ARG A 133 -3.57 -3.02 21.46
CA ARG A 133 -4.44 -1.97 20.92
C ARG A 133 -5.87 -2.47 20.62
N PRO A 134 -6.90 -1.81 21.18
CA PRO A 134 -8.28 -2.06 20.77
C PRO A 134 -8.47 -1.57 19.33
N GLY A 135 -8.97 -2.47 18.50
CA GLY A 135 -9.50 -2.14 17.19
C GLY A 135 -10.91 -1.58 17.29
N ARG A 136 -11.58 -1.50 16.15
CA ARG A 136 -12.93 -0.92 16.07
C ARG A 136 -13.91 -1.74 16.92
N ARG A 137 -14.77 -1.06 17.70
CA ARG A 137 -15.74 -1.68 18.62
C ARG A 137 -15.07 -2.60 19.64
N ASP A 138 -13.94 -2.17 20.20
CA ASP A 138 -13.15 -2.88 21.23
C ASP A 138 -12.67 -4.28 20.83
N GLN A 139 -12.67 -4.59 19.52
CA GLN A 139 -12.17 -5.86 19.01
C GLN A 139 -10.66 -5.83 18.82
N LYS A 140 -9.96 -6.94 19.09
CA LYS A 140 -8.52 -7.03 18.80
C LYS A 140 -8.23 -6.75 17.31
N LEU A 141 -7.10 -6.10 17.03
CA LEU A 141 -6.67 -5.84 15.65
C LEU A 141 -6.63 -7.14 14.83
N SER A 142 -7.20 -7.09 13.63
CA SER A 142 -7.23 -8.24 12.73
C SER A 142 -5.80 -8.73 12.41
N VAL A 143 -5.66 -10.04 12.18
CA VAL A 143 -4.38 -10.64 11.76
C VAL A 143 -3.85 -9.97 10.48
N GLY A 144 -4.75 -9.63 9.55
CA GLY A 144 -4.39 -8.95 8.30
C GLY A 144 -3.85 -7.54 8.52
N THR A 145 -4.40 -6.80 9.47
CA THR A 145 -3.92 -5.45 9.84
C THR A 145 -2.52 -5.53 10.45
N ARG A 146 -2.27 -6.48 11.36
CA ARG A 146 -0.95 -6.74 11.95
C ARG A 146 0.09 -7.16 10.89
N ALA A 147 -0.29 -8.06 9.98
CA ALA A 147 0.53 -8.42 8.83
C ALA A 147 0.86 -7.20 7.94
N GLY A 148 -0.07 -6.26 7.79
CA GLY A 148 0.15 -5.00 7.07
C GLY A 148 1.27 -4.16 7.67
N TYR A 149 1.31 -4.01 8.99
CA TYR A 149 2.40 -3.32 9.69
C TYR A 149 3.76 -4.01 9.47
N LEU A 150 3.81 -5.34 9.63
CA LEU A 150 5.03 -6.12 9.39
C LEU A 150 5.54 -6.00 7.95
N VAL A 151 4.64 -5.99 6.96
CA VAL A 151 4.99 -5.73 5.56
C VAL A 151 5.60 -4.33 5.39
N THR A 152 5.10 -3.33 6.10
CA THR A 152 5.62 -1.95 6.03
C THR A 152 6.98 -1.80 6.73
N ILE A 153 7.19 -2.45 7.88
CA ILE A 153 8.52 -2.52 8.51
C ILE A 153 9.50 -3.26 7.59
N GLY A 154 9.09 -4.36 6.97
CA GLY A 154 9.91 -5.08 5.99
C GLY A 154 10.26 -4.23 4.76
N ARG A 155 9.36 -3.35 4.31
CA ARG A 155 9.66 -2.37 3.24
C ARG A 155 10.67 -1.34 3.71
N LEU A 156 10.56 -0.84 4.95
CA LEU A 156 11.51 0.10 5.53
C LEU A 156 12.91 -0.51 5.57
N TYR A 157 13.04 -1.73 6.07
CA TYR A 157 14.30 -2.47 6.09
C TYR A 157 14.89 -2.73 4.69
N ALA A 158 14.04 -3.09 3.73
CA ALA A 158 14.48 -3.33 2.34
C ALA A 158 14.98 -2.06 1.62
N GLN A 159 14.55 -0.88 2.06
CA GLN A 159 14.98 0.40 1.50
C GLN A 159 16.05 1.11 2.34
N ARG A 160 16.52 0.50 3.44
CA ARG A 160 17.40 1.15 4.43
C ARG A 160 18.67 1.77 3.84
N GLU A 161 19.27 1.12 2.84
CA GLU A 161 20.49 1.63 2.19
C GLU A 161 20.27 2.96 1.44
N LYS A 162 19.03 3.28 1.09
CA LYS A 162 18.64 4.51 0.39
C LYS A 162 18.26 5.64 1.35
N LEU A 163 18.27 5.37 2.65
CA LEU A 163 17.90 6.31 3.70
C LEU A 163 19.17 6.80 4.41
N GLU A 164 19.16 8.06 4.84
CA GLU A 164 20.24 8.63 5.66
C GLU A 164 20.18 8.05 7.09
N ASP A 165 18.99 8.05 7.68
CA ASP A 165 18.70 7.45 8.99
C ASP A 165 18.22 6.01 8.79
N ARG A 166 19.17 5.07 8.81
CA ARG A 166 18.93 3.65 8.50
C ARG A 166 18.42 2.90 9.71
N VAL A 167 17.47 1.99 9.51
CA VAL A 167 17.16 0.99 10.54
C VAL A 167 18.34 0.05 10.77
N PRO A 168 18.60 -0.39 12.02
CA PRO A 168 19.63 -1.38 12.34
C PRO A 168 19.50 -2.72 11.60
N ASP A 169 20.63 -3.42 11.42
CA ASP A 169 20.67 -4.69 10.68
C ASP A 169 20.02 -5.86 11.44
N ASP A 170 20.03 -5.83 12.78
CA ASP A 170 19.43 -6.86 13.63
C ASP A 170 17.89 -6.98 13.45
N LEU A 171 17.24 -5.93 12.94
CA LEU A 171 15.82 -5.90 12.59
C LEU A 171 15.45 -7.04 11.62
N VAL A 172 16.39 -7.55 10.82
CA VAL A 172 16.16 -8.70 9.93
C VAL A 172 15.73 -9.95 10.69
N HIS A 173 16.31 -10.21 11.86
CA HIS A 173 16.01 -11.39 12.66
C HIS A 173 14.56 -11.36 13.15
N PHE A 174 14.11 -10.19 13.63
CA PHE A 174 12.72 -9.98 14.00
C PHE A 174 11.76 -10.20 12.82
N LEU A 175 12.10 -9.66 11.64
CA LEU A 175 11.28 -9.76 10.44
C LEU A 175 11.17 -11.20 9.92
N ASP A 176 12.25 -11.97 9.99
CA ASP A 176 12.26 -13.38 9.59
C ASP A 176 11.40 -14.24 10.52
N GLU A 177 11.50 -14.02 11.83
CA GLU A 177 10.69 -14.70 12.84
C GLU A 177 9.19 -14.37 12.68
N HIS A 178 8.88 -13.10 12.44
CA HIS A 178 7.50 -12.59 12.41
C HIS A 178 6.92 -12.50 11.00
N ARG A 179 7.58 -13.09 10.00
CA ARG A 179 7.16 -13.00 8.60
C ARG A 179 5.69 -13.44 8.44
N PRO A 180 4.82 -12.60 7.85
CA PRO A 180 3.43 -12.98 7.65
C PRO A 180 3.33 -14.23 6.78
N ARG A 181 2.87 -15.33 7.38
CA ARG A 181 2.61 -16.58 6.65
C ARG A 181 1.51 -16.36 5.62
N ASN A 182 1.89 -16.21 4.36
CA ASN A 182 0.93 -16.12 3.28
C ASN A 182 0.70 -17.52 2.74
N ARG A 183 -0.34 -18.20 3.23
CA ARG A 183 -0.73 -19.56 2.80
C ARG A 183 -0.73 -19.76 1.28
N ARG A 184 -0.98 -18.72 0.46
CA ARG A 184 -0.94 -18.83 -1.02
C ARG A 184 0.47 -18.85 -1.59
N ILE A 185 1.39 -18.05 -1.03
CA ILE A 185 2.80 -18.02 -1.45
C ILE A 185 3.55 -19.20 -0.82
N ASP A 186 3.28 -19.51 0.44
CA ASP A 186 3.85 -20.66 1.14
C ASP A 186 3.43 -21.99 0.48
N ARG A 187 2.24 -22.04 -0.16
CA ARG A 187 1.82 -23.18 -1.01
C ARG A 187 2.64 -23.28 -2.30
N ALA A 188 3.02 -22.16 -2.91
CA ALA A 188 3.86 -22.15 -4.10
C ALA A 188 5.34 -22.46 -3.80
N GLN A 189 5.78 -22.22 -2.55
CA GLN A 189 7.11 -22.57 -2.05
C GLN A 189 7.18 -23.97 -1.42
N ARG A 190 6.05 -24.66 -1.22
CA ARG A 190 6.10 -26.09 -0.99
C ARG A 190 6.64 -26.72 -2.26
N VAL A 191 7.76 -27.42 -2.13
CA VAL A 191 8.24 -28.37 -3.14
C VAL A 191 7.03 -29.23 -3.51
N LEU A 192 6.48 -29.00 -4.70
CA LEU A 192 5.35 -29.78 -5.19
C LEU A 192 5.84 -31.23 -5.27
N PRO A 193 5.07 -32.21 -4.78
CA PRO A 193 5.46 -33.61 -4.90
C PRO A 193 5.73 -33.92 -6.37
N TYR A 194 6.74 -34.75 -6.63
CA TYR A 194 7.10 -35.18 -7.99
C TYR A 194 5.86 -35.70 -8.70
N THR A 195 5.49 -35.07 -9.82
CA THR A 195 4.42 -35.54 -10.70
C THR A 195 4.96 -36.71 -11.52
N PRO A 196 4.41 -37.93 -11.39
CA PRO A 196 4.86 -39.06 -12.20
C PRO A 196 4.70 -38.79 -13.70
N ASP A 197 5.67 -39.24 -14.49
CA ASP A 197 5.73 -38.95 -15.93
C ASP A 197 4.45 -39.31 -16.68
N ALA A 198 3.81 -40.45 -16.37
CA ALA A 198 2.56 -40.86 -17.01
C ALA A 198 1.44 -39.81 -16.88
N VAL A 199 1.37 -39.13 -15.73
CA VAL A 199 0.40 -38.05 -15.48
C VAL A 199 0.81 -36.77 -16.21
N ALA A 200 2.10 -36.44 -16.19
CA ALA A 200 2.63 -35.26 -16.89
C ALA A 200 2.43 -35.38 -18.41
N THR A 201 2.72 -36.54 -19.01
CA THR A 201 2.53 -36.81 -20.43
C THR A 201 1.06 -36.69 -20.84
N ALA A 202 0.13 -37.24 -20.04
CA ALA A 202 -1.30 -37.12 -20.33
C ALA A 202 -1.79 -35.66 -20.29
N LEU A 203 -1.31 -34.88 -19.31
CA LEU A 203 -1.64 -33.46 -19.19
C LEU A 203 -1.08 -32.63 -20.35
N ILE A 204 0.20 -32.83 -20.69
CA ILE A 204 0.85 -32.13 -21.80
C ILE A 204 0.21 -32.52 -23.14
N GLY A 205 -0.09 -33.81 -23.36
CA GLY A 205 -0.77 -34.28 -24.55
C GLY A 205 -2.18 -33.70 -24.71
N GLY A 206 -2.93 -33.59 -23.60
CA GLY A 206 -4.23 -32.93 -23.57
C GLY A 206 -4.13 -31.43 -23.89
N ALA A 207 -3.15 -30.74 -23.31
CA ALA A 207 -2.91 -29.33 -23.58
C ALA A 207 -2.51 -29.08 -25.05
N LEU A 208 -1.62 -29.91 -25.61
CA LEU A 208 -1.23 -29.83 -27.02
C LEU A 208 -2.41 -30.07 -27.96
N ARG A 209 -3.29 -31.03 -27.63
CA ARG A 209 -4.54 -31.26 -28.38
C ARG A 209 -5.44 -30.01 -28.34
N LEU A 210 -5.52 -29.34 -27.19
CA LEU A 210 -6.33 -28.14 -27.01
C LEU A 210 -5.78 -26.92 -27.74
N ILE A 211 -4.46 -26.77 -27.86
CA ILE A 211 -3.80 -25.64 -28.53
C ILE A 211 -3.91 -25.74 -30.07
N GLY A 212 -4.14 -26.93 -30.62
CA GLY A 212 -4.32 -27.14 -32.07
C GLY A 212 -5.70 -26.76 -32.60
N LYS A 213 -6.24 -27.57 -33.52
CA LYS A 213 -7.55 -27.34 -34.18
C LYS A 213 -8.71 -26.92 -33.24
N PRO A 214 -8.88 -27.50 -32.04
CA PRO A 214 -9.93 -27.06 -31.12
C PRO A 214 -9.80 -25.59 -30.68
N ALA A 215 -8.59 -25.06 -30.51
CA ALA A 215 -8.39 -23.65 -30.18
C ALA A 215 -8.81 -22.74 -31.33
N GLU A 216 -8.48 -23.12 -32.56
CA GLU A 216 -8.88 -22.37 -33.76
C GLU A 216 -10.41 -22.32 -33.91
N GLU A 217 -11.09 -23.45 -33.66
CA GLU A 217 -12.55 -23.53 -33.67
C GLU A 217 -13.20 -22.68 -32.57
N VAL A 218 -12.64 -22.71 -31.35
CA VAL A 218 -13.12 -21.87 -30.23
C VAL A 218 -12.90 -20.38 -30.52
N LEU A 219 -11.78 -20.00 -31.12
CA LEU A 219 -11.49 -18.63 -31.52
C LEU A 219 -12.41 -18.16 -32.66
N ALA A 220 -12.65 -19.02 -33.66
CA ALA A 220 -13.59 -18.74 -34.74
C ALA A 220 -15.02 -18.56 -34.20
N LEU A 221 -15.44 -19.40 -33.25
CA LEU A 221 -16.74 -19.28 -32.59
C LEU A 221 -16.84 -17.99 -31.76
N ARG A 222 -15.77 -17.61 -31.04
CA ARG A 222 -15.69 -16.35 -30.30
C ARG A 222 -15.85 -15.15 -31.25
N ASP A 223 -15.17 -15.18 -32.38
CA ASP A 223 -15.18 -14.07 -33.34
C ASP A 223 -16.54 -13.93 -34.03
N LEU A 224 -17.21 -15.05 -34.33
CA LEU A 224 -18.58 -15.10 -34.82
C LEU A 224 -19.57 -14.53 -33.79
N ALA A 225 -19.44 -14.92 -32.52
CA ALA A 225 -20.24 -14.36 -31.43
C ALA A 225 -19.99 -12.85 -31.26
N ALA A 226 -18.74 -12.40 -31.32
CA ALA A 226 -18.37 -10.99 -31.22
C ALA A 226 -18.90 -10.15 -32.40
N LYS A 227 -19.03 -10.75 -33.59
CA LYS A 227 -19.67 -10.13 -34.76
C LYS A 227 -21.18 -9.97 -34.54
N ALA A 228 -21.86 -11.03 -34.12
CA ALA A 228 -23.29 -11.00 -33.83
C ALA A 228 -23.65 -9.98 -32.72
N TYR A 229 -22.83 -9.88 -31.67
CA TYR A 229 -22.99 -8.86 -30.64
C TYR A 229 -22.79 -7.43 -31.16
N ARG A 230 -21.79 -7.21 -32.04
CA ARG A 230 -21.56 -5.90 -32.68
C ARG A 230 -22.73 -5.50 -33.58
N GLU A 231 -23.21 -6.42 -34.40
CA GLU A 231 -24.37 -6.19 -35.27
C GLU A 231 -25.61 -5.86 -34.46
N ARG A 232 -25.88 -6.60 -33.38
CA ARG A 232 -26.99 -6.31 -32.46
C ARG A 232 -26.84 -4.96 -31.74
N ARG A 233 -25.61 -4.53 -31.44
CA ARG A 233 -25.34 -3.22 -30.85
C ARG A 233 -25.53 -2.08 -31.83
N LEU A 234 -25.26 -2.31 -33.11
CA LEU A 234 -25.46 -1.33 -34.20
C LEU A 234 -26.91 -1.29 -34.67
N SER A 235 -27.64 -2.41 -34.60
CA SER A 235 -29.06 -2.52 -34.96
C SER A 235 -30.01 -2.13 -33.82
N ALA A 236 -29.49 -1.93 -32.60
CA ALA A 236 -30.26 -1.39 -31.50
C ALA A 236 -30.56 0.09 -31.79
N ARG A 237 -31.86 0.42 -31.95
CA ARG A 237 -32.31 1.82 -32.07
C ARG A 237 -31.75 2.64 -30.89
N PRO A 238 -31.25 3.86 -31.11
CA PRO A 238 -30.88 4.72 -30.00
C PRO A 238 -32.10 4.91 -29.10
N ILE A 239 -31.90 4.74 -27.79
CA ILE A 239 -32.91 5.10 -26.80
C ILE A 239 -33.26 6.56 -27.07
N PRO A 240 -34.53 6.91 -27.37
CA PRO A 240 -34.88 8.30 -27.61
C PRO A 240 -34.44 9.10 -26.40
N ALA A 241 -33.68 10.18 -26.66
CA ALA A 241 -33.27 11.11 -25.61
C ALA A 241 -34.52 11.50 -24.83
N ARG A 242 -34.54 11.15 -23.54
CA ARG A 242 -35.65 11.45 -22.66
C ARG A 242 -35.75 12.96 -22.60
N GLU A 243 -36.73 13.50 -23.31
CA GLU A 243 -37.08 14.91 -23.36
C GLU A 243 -37.18 15.41 -21.92
N ALA A 244 -36.48 16.51 -21.65
CA ALA A 244 -36.34 17.07 -20.32
C ALA A 244 -37.71 17.54 -19.81
N ALA A 245 -38.40 16.69 -19.06
CA ALA A 245 -39.54 17.10 -18.27
C ALA A 245 -39.04 18.02 -17.13
N PRO A 246 -39.71 19.14 -16.86
CA PRO A 246 -39.29 20.09 -15.84
C PRO A 246 -39.32 19.41 -14.47
N SER A 247 -38.23 19.52 -13.74
CA SER A 247 -38.09 19.04 -12.38
C SER A 247 -39.03 19.81 -11.45
N VAL A 248 -40.22 19.26 -11.21
CA VAL A 248 -41.05 19.59 -10.05
C VAL A 248 -40.30 19.12 -8.81
N GLY A 249 -40.13 20.06 -7.86
CA GLY A 249 -39.34 19.88 -6.66
C GLY A 249 -39.73 18.62 -5.88
N LEU A 250 -38.74 17.78 -5.61
CA LEU A 250 -38.85 16.74 -4.60
C LEU A 250 -37.76 17.00 -3.55
N VAL A 251 -38.20 17.63 -2.46
CA VAL A 251 -37.49 17.65 -1.18
C VAL A 251 -37.26 16.20 -0.78
N ARG A 252 -35.99 15.78 -0.66
CA ARG A 252 -35.65 14.51 -0.02
C ARG A 252 -34.38 14.65 0.83
N VAL A 253 -34.64 14.98 2.09
CA VAL A 253 -33.99 14.54 3.32
C VAL A 253 -32.51 14.17 3.17
N LEU A 254 -31.65 15.11 3.54
CA LEU A 254 -30.25 14.88 3.88
C LEU A 254 -30.19 13.90 5.05
N HIS A 255 -29.87 12.64 4.77
CA HIS A 255 -29.33 11.75 5.80
C HIS A 255 -27.83 12.00 5.87
N THR A 256 -27.46 12.92 6.76
CA THR A 256 -26.09 13.24 7.17
C THR A 256 -25.47 12.05 7.91
N GLY A 257 -25.10 11.01 7.16
CA GLY A 257 -24.19 9.96 7.62
C GLY A 257 -22.76 10.46 7.57
N GLY A 258 -22.40 11.38 8.47
CA GLY A 258 -21.06 11.91 8.63
C GLY A 258 -20.04 10.79 8.78
N ARG A 259 -19.20 10.58 7.76
CA ARG A 259 -17.91 9.94 7.94
C ARG A 259 -16.99 10.96 8.58
N GLU A 260 -17.10 11.11 9.90
CA GLU A 260 -16.03 11.67 10.70
C GLU A 260 -14.78 10.82 10.47
N CYS A 261 -13.88 11.33 9.63
CA CYS A 261 -12.49 10.91 9.60
C CYS A 261 -11.75 11.53 10.78
N ALA A 262 -12.25 11.25 12.00
CA ALA A 262 -11.50 11.44 13.23
C ALA A 262 -10.88 10.08 13.58
N LEU A 263 -9.80 9.72 12.88
CA LEU A 263 -8.80 8.83 13.47
C LEU A 263 -7.99 9.69 14.44
N ALA A 264 -8.61 10.01 15.57
CA ALA A 264 -7.89 10.50 16.73
C ALA A 264 -6.88 9.43 17.15
N PRO A 265 -5.64 9.81 17.54
CA PRO A 265 -4.75 8.88 18.21
C PRO A 265 -5.38 8.55 19.57
N ALA A 266 -6.14 7.45 19.62
CA ALA A 266 -6.61 6.91 20.89
C ALA A 266 -5.38 6.49 21.71
N ASP A 267 -5.22 7.20 22.82
CA ASP A 267 -4.29 7.02 23.93
C ASP A 267 -3.41 5.77 23.86
N LEU A 268 -2.17 5.99 23.41
CA LEU A 268 -1.04 5.14 23.75
C LEU A 268 -0.56 5.58 25.14
N ARG A 269 -1.38 5.32 26.17
CA ARG A 269 -0.94 5.39 27.57
C ARG A 269 -0.55 3.98 28.00
N VAL A 270 0.75 3.76 28.11
CA VAL A 270 1.33 2.64 28.87
C VAL A 270 1.04 2.93 30.35
N GLN A 271 0.33 2.01 31.00
CA GLN A 271 0.35 1.88 32.46
C GLN A 271 1.46 0.90 32.84
#